data_AF-A0A6G3BC03-F1
#
_entry.id   AF-A0A6G3BC03-F1
#
_cell.length_a   1.000
_cell.length_b   1.000
_cell.length_c   1.000
_cell.angle_alpha   90.00
_cell.angle_beta   90.00
_cell.angle_gamma   90.00
#
_symmetry.space_group_name_H-M   'P 1'
#
loop_
_entity.id
_entity.type
_entity.pdbx_description
1 polymer ?
#
loop_
_entity_poly.entity_id
_entity_poly.type
_entity_poly.pdbx_seq_one_letter_code
_entity_poly.pdbx_strand_id
1 'polypeptide(L)'
;MDSEQMGRDLVALVLTVVELLRQLMERQAIRRVEQGDLSDEQVEEIGTTLMLLDQRMKELCDQHGVRPEDLNLDLGPLGTLLPRD
;
A
#
# COMPACT_ATOMS: atom_id res chain seq x y z
N MET A 1 23.72 14.44 8.59
CA MET A 1 22.49 13.66 8.35
C MET A 1 22.82 12.23 8.70
N ASP A 2 22.20 11.69 9.74
CA ASP A 2 22.51 10.36 10.25
C ASP A 2 22.06 9.27 9.26
N SER A 3 22.97 8.34 8.95
CA SER A 3 22.72 7.25 8.00
C SER A 3 21.55 6.35 8.41
N GLU A 4 21.28 6.21 9.71
CA GLU A 4 20.11 5.47 10.20
C GLU A 4 18.78 6.15 9.86
N GLN A 5 18.72 7.49 9.91
CA GLN A 5 17.52 8.23 9.56
C GLN A 5 17.23 8.10 8.06
N MET A 6 18.26 8.22 7.21
CA MET A 6 18.11 8.02 5.77
C MET A 6 17.59 6.62 5.42
N GLY A 7 18.07 5.59 6.14
CA GLY A 7 17.59 4.21 5.96
C GLY A 7 16.11 4.07 6.28
N ARG A 8 15.64 4.66 7.38
CA ARG A 8 14.21 4.66 7.75
C ARG A 8 13.35 5.42 6.73
N ASP A 9 13.80 6.59 6.27
CA ASP A 9 13.08 7.40 5.30
C ASP A 9 12.94 6.67 3.95
N LEU A 10 13.99 5.96 3.52
CA LEU A 10 13.93 5.14 2.30
C LEU A 10 12.99 3.95 2.45
N VAL A 11 12.98 3.28 3.60
CA VAL A 11 12.01 2.21 3.88
C VAL A 11 10.59 2.74 3.84
N ALA A 12 10.33 3.88 4.48
CA ALA A 12 9.01 4.53 4.43
C ALA A 12 8.59 4.83 2.99
N LEU A 13 9.50 5.34 2.14
CA LEU A 13 9.23 5.59 0.72
C LEU A 13 8.88 4.30 -0.05
N VAL A 14 9.64 3.22 0.16
CA VAL A 14 9.35 1.93 -0.51
C VAL A 14 8.00 1.39 -0.06
N LEU A 15 7.72 1.38 1.24
CA LEU A 15 6.44 0.93 1.79
C LEU A 15 5.28 1.78 1.26
N THR A 16 5.49 3.09 1.13
CA THR A 16 4.51 4.01 0.54
C THR A 16 4.19 3.66 -0.92
N VAL A 17 5.21 3.32 -1.74
CA VAL A 17 5.00 2.89 -3.13
C VAL A 17 4.25 1.56 -3.20
N VAL A 18 4.59 0.61 -2.32
CA VAL A 18 3.90 -0.68 -2.26
C VAL A 18 2.43 -0.51 -1.85
N GLU A 19 2.15 0.38 -0.89
CA GLU A 19 0.79 0.70 -0.46
C GLU A 19 -0.03 1.35 -1.59
N LEU A 20 0.58 2.26 -2.36
CA LEU A 20 -0.06 2.83 -3.54
C LEU A 20 -0.44 1.76 -4.57
N LEU A 21 0.45 0.80 -4.81
CA LEU A 21 0.18 -0.32 -5.72
C LEU A 21 -0.93 -1.22 -5.17
N ARG A 22 -0.95 -1.51 -3.86
CA ARG A 22 -2.02 -2.27 -3.21
C ARG A 22 -3.39 -1.61 -3.44
N GLN A 23 -3.51 -0.31 -3.17
CA GLN A 23 -4.76 0.44 -3.39
C GLN A 23 -5.17 0.48 -4.87
N LEU A 24 -4.21 0.61 -5.79
CA LEU A 24 -4.49 0.55 -7.21
C LEU A 24 -5.04 -0.81 -7.62
N MET A 25 -4.42 -1.89 -7.15
CA MET A 25 -4.85 -3.26 -7.42
C MET A 25 -6.23 -3.54 -6.83
N GLU A 26 -6.51 -3.07 -5.61
CA GLU A 26 -7.82 -3.15 -4.97
C GLU A 26 -8.91 -2.46 -5.82
N ARG A 27 -8.66 -1.22 -6.25
CA ARG A 27 -9.58 -0.52 -7.15
C ARG A 27 -9.76 -1.22 -8.51
N GLN A 28 -8.70 -1.82 -9.06
CA GLN A 28 -8.80 -2.58 -10.29
C GLN A 28 -9.59 -3.87 -10.10
N ALA A 29 -9.40 -4.56 -8.98
CA ALA A 29 -10.15 -5.77 -8.62
C ALA A 29 -11.64 -5.46 -8.55
N ILE A 30 -12.02 -4.41 -7.81
CA ILE A 30 -13.42 -3.96 -7.70
C ILE A 30 -14.01 -3.68 -9.08
N ARG A 31 -13.32 -2.90 -9.93
CA ARG A 31 -13.80 -2.61 -11.29
C ARG A 31 -14.00 -3.86 -12.15
N ARG A 32 -13.08 -4.83 -12.07
CA ARG A 32 -13.18 -6.08 -12.83
C ARG A 32 -14.32 -6.97 -12.33
N VAL A 33 -14.57 -6.98 -11.02
CA VAL A 33 -15.74 -7.66 -10.43
C VAL A 33 -17.03 -7.04 -10.95
N GLU A 34 -17.15 -5.72 -10.93
CA GLU A 34 -18.33 -5.00 -11.45
C GLU A 34 -18.57 -5.24 -12.94
N GLN A 35 -17.50 -5.45 -13.71
CA GLN A 35 -17.55 -5.74 -15.14
C GLN A 35 -17.83 -7.22 -15.46
N GLY A 36 -17.77 -8.11 -14.46
CA GLY A 36 -17.92 -9.56 -14.64
C GLY A 36 -16.70 -10.22 -15.31
N ASP A 37 -15.54 -9.56 -15.27
CA ASP A 37 -14.29 -10.02 -15.91
C ASP A 37 -13.52 -11.06 -15.08
N LEU A 38 -14.03 -11.43 -13.89
CA LEU A 38 -13.41 -12.38 -12.96
C LEU A 38 -14.42 -13.46 -12.54
N SER A 39 -13.95 -14.70 -12.42
CA SER A 39 -14.71 -15.76 -11.74
C SER A 39 -14.72 -15.56 -10.23
N ASP A 40 -15.71 -16.14 -9.54
CA ASP A 40 -15.80 -16.07 -8.07
C ASP A 40 -14.51 -16.54 -7.37
N GLU A 41 -13.88 -17.60 -7.89
CA GLU A 41 -12.60 -18.12 -7.38
C GLU A 41 -11.46 -17.10 -7.53
N GLN A 42 -11.40 -16.39 -8.66
CA GLN A 42 -10.39 -15.34 -8.89
C GLN A 42 -10.61 -14.14 -7.97
N VAL A 43 -11.87 -13.80 -7.66
CA VAL A 43 -12.20 -12.73 -6.71
C VAL A 43 -11.70 -13.10 -5.32
N GLU A 44 -11.95 -14.33 -4.87
CA GLU A 44 -11.50 -14.82 -3.57
C GLU A 44 -9.97 -14.88 -3.47
N GLU A 45 -9.28 -15.33 -4.52
CA GLU A 45 -7.82 -15.38 -4.58
C GLU A 45 -7.20 -13.98 -4.50
N ILE A 46 -7.73 -13.02 -5.25
CA ILE A 46 -7.28 -11.63 -5.22
C ILE A 46 -7.53 -11.01 -3.84
N GLY A 47 -8.72 -11.21 -3.26
CA GLY A 47 -9.05 -10.71 -1.93
C GLY A 47 -8.08 -11.25 -0.87
N THR A 48 -7.83 -12.55 -0.88
CA THR A 48 -6.89 -13.21 0.04
C THR A 48 -5.47 -12.67 -0.12
N THR A 49 -5.02 -12.47 -1.37
CA THR A 49 -3.69 -11.92 -1.65
C THR A 49 -3.53 -10.50 -1.14
N LEU A 50 -4.53 -9.64 -1.35
CA LEU A 50 -4.53 -8.26 -0.87
C LEU A 50 -4.55 -8.18 0.67
N MET A 51 -5.30 -9.07 1.33
CA MET A 51 -5.31 -9.18 2.79
C MET A 51 -3.95 -9.63 3.35
N LEU A 52 -3.30 -10.61 2.70
CA LEU A 52 -1.97 -11.05 3.11
C LEU A 52 -0.95 -9.93 2.91
N LEU A 53 -1.03 -9.17 1.81
CA LEU A 53 -0.15 -8.04 1.55
C LEU A 53 -0.30 -6.96 2.65
N ASP A 54 -1.53 -6.59 3.02
CA ASP A 54 -1.80 -5.65 4.12
C ASP A 54 -1.19 -6.13 5.46
N GLN A 55 -1.34 -7.42 5.78
CA GLN A 55 -0.73 -8.00 6.98
C GLN A 55 0.80 -7.90 6.97
N ARG A 56 1.45 -8.21 5.83
CA ARG A 56 2.90 -8.07 5.67
C ARG A 56 3.37 -6.62 5.73
N MET A 57 2.59 -5.70 5.19
CA MET A 57 2.86 -4.27 5.27
C MET A 57 2.89 -3.79 6.72
N LYS A 58 1.92 -4.20 7.54
CA LYS A 58 1.88 -3.90 8.98
C LYS A 58 3.10 -4.45 9.71
N GLU A 59 3.46 -5.71 9.45
CA GLU A 59 4.67 -6.33 10.03
C GLU A 59 5.96 -5.57 9.68
N LEU A 60 6.10 -5.12 8.42
CA LEU A 60 7.26 -4.35 7.98
C LEU A 60 7.28 -2.94 8.58
N CYS A 61 6.13 -2.27 8.67
CA CYS A 61 6.01 -0.99 9.33
C CYS A 61 6.46 -1.08 10.79
N ASP A 62 5.98 -2.08 11.54
CA ASP A 62 6.34 -2.32 12.94
C ASP A 62 7.85 -2.58 13.11
N GLN A 63 8.43 -3.42 12.24
CA GLN A 63 9.87 -3.74 12.27
C GLN A 63 10.76 -2.52 12.05
N HIS A 64 10.30 -1.54 11.28
CA HIS A 64 11.08 -0.35 10.92
C HIS A 64 10.67 0.91 11.70
N GLY A 65 9.73 0.79 12.65
CA GLY A 65 9.26 1.91 13.47
C GLY A 65 8.53 2.98 12.65
N VAL A 66 7.92 2.59 11.54
CA VAL A 66 7.13 3.45 10.66
C VAL A 66 5.66 3.26 11.03
N ARG A 67 4.89 4.34 11.19
CA ARG A 67 3.45 4.19 11.42
C ARG A 67 2.75 4.08 10.06
N PRO A 68 1.66 3.30 9.92
CA PRO A 68 0.92 3.19 8.66
C PRO A 68 0.44 4.54 8.11
N GLU A 69 0.07 5.46 9.01
CA GLU A 69 -0.30 6.85 8.69
C GLU A 69 0.84 7.67 8.07
N ASP A 70 2.10 7.31 8.32
CA ASP A 70 3.27 7.95 7.74
C ASP A 70 3.54 7.50 6.28
N LEU A 71 2.87 6.44 5.82
CA LEU A 71 2.97 5.98 4.43
C LEU A 71 2.28 6.94 3.46
N ASN A 72 1.41 7.83 3.94
CA ASN A 72 0.81 8.84 3.07
C ASN A 72 1.70 10.09 2.99
N LEU A 73 2.82 9.95 2.28
CA LEU A 73 3.80 11.02 2.12
C LEU A 73 3.19 12.31 1.58
N ASP A 74 3.46 13.43 2.25
CA ASP A 74 3.16 14.77 1.75
C ASP A 74 4.25 15.22 0.78
N LEU A 75 3.87 15.44 -0.47
CA LEU A 75 4.74 15.89 -1.54
C LEU A 75 4.70 17.43 -1.70
N GLY A 76 4.12 18.15 -0.74
CA GLY A 76 3.99 19.61 -0.74
C GLY A 76 2.97 20.09 -1.77
N PRO A 77 3.36 20.84 -2.81
CA PRO A 77 2.42 21.37 -3.80
C PRO A 77 1.68 20.30 -4.61
N LEU A 78 2.19 19.06 -4.62
CA LEU A 78 1.54 17.92 -5.29
C LEU A 78 0.51 17.22 -4.39
N GLY A 79 0.38 17.63 -3.13
CA GLY A 79 -0.49 16.99 -2.15
C GLY A 79 0.08 15.68 -1.62
N THR A 80 -0.77 14.81 -1.07
CA THR A 80 -0.34 13.53 -0.51
C THR A 80 -0.33 12.43 -1.56
N LEU A 81 0.63 11.51 -1.48
CA LEU A 81 0.81 10.47 -2.51
C LEU A 81 -0.36 9.48 -2.56
N LEU A 82 -0.86 9.06 -1.38
CA LEU A 82 -2.04 8.21 -1.30
C LEU A 82 -3.30 9.08 -1.29
N PRO A 83 -4.31 8.75 -2.10
CA PRO A 83 -5.60 9.42 -2.06
C PRO A 83 -6.21 9.33 -0.66
N ARG A 84 -6.74 10.45 -0.16
CA ARG A 84 -7.55 10.50 1.05
C ARG A 84 -8.98 10.16 0.64
N ASP A 85 -9.52 9.08 1.17
CA ASP A 85 -10.92 8.69 0.95
C ASP A 85 -11.90 9.78 1.41
#